data_AF-A0A0N8WAC5-F1
#
_entry.id   AF-A0A0N8WAC5-F1
#
_cell.length_a   1.000
_cell.length_b   1.000
_cell.length_c   1.000
_cell.angle_alpha   90.00
_cell.angle_beta   90.00
_cell.angle_gamma   90.00
#
_symmetry.space_group_name_H-M   'P 1'
#
loop_
_entity.id
_entity.type
_entity.pdbx_description
1 polymer ?
#
loop_
_entity_poly.entity_id
_entity_poly.type
_entity_poly.pdbx_seq_one_letter_code
_entity_poly.pdbx_strand_id
1 'polypeptide(L)' 'MYLIFRCAGCGRHLYAEESAATRTCPCGKRIKIDTVKVISRAEDEREAGDLVRELQMGGREMTGFSPAG' A
#
# COMPACT_ATOMS: atom_id res chain seq x y z
N MET A 1 2.09 -13.67 -7.60
CA MET A 1 2.32 -13.09 -6.26
C MET A 1 1.99 -11.59 -6.27
N TYR A 2 1.62 -11.04 -5.13
CA TYR A 2 1.31 -9.63 -4.91
C TYR A 2 2.39 -8.99 -4.03
N LEU A 3 2.72 -7.75 -4.35
CA LEU A 3 3.68 -6.91 -3.64
C LEU A 3 2.93 -5.75 -3.01
N ILE A 4 3.09 -5.62 -1.69
CA ILE A 4 2.53 -4.56 -0.90
C ILE A 4 3.60 -3.51 -0.68
N PHE A 5 3.32 -2.27 -1.06
CA PHE A 5 4.25 -1.16 -0.97
C PHE A 5 3.53 0.12 -0.55
N ARG A 6 4.31 1.07 -0.06
CA ARG A 6 3.81 2.40 0.32
C ARG A 6 4.10 3.41 -0.78
N CYS A 7 3.09 4.18 -1.16
CA CYS A 7 3.28 5.30 -2.07
C CYS A 7 4.15 6.37 -1.40
N ALA A 8 5.29 6.71 -2.02
CA ALA A 8 6.17 7.78 -1.56
C ALA A 8 5.55 9.19 -1.68
N GLY A 9 4.44 9.34 -2.40
CA GLY A 9 3.74 10.62 -2.55
C GLY A 9 2.71 10.88 -1.44
N CYS A 10 1.76 9.96 -1.27
CA CYS A 10 0.64 10.14 -0.34
C CYS A 10 0.73 9.27 0.93
N GLY A 11 1.75 8.43 1.05
CA GLY A 11 1.95 7.56 2.20
C GLY A 11 0.96 6.39 2.32
N ARG A 12 0.06 6.20 1.33
CA ARG A 12 -0.95 5.13 1.32
C ARG A 12 -0.34 3.78 0.96
N HIS A 13 -0.82 2.71 1.58
CA HIS A 13 -0.45 1.33 1.26
C HIS A 13 -1.27 0.84 0.07
N LEU A 14 -0.58 0.24 -0.91
CA LEU A 14 -1.15 -0.30 -2.13
C LEU A 14 -0.56 -1.68 -2.35
N TYR A 15 -1.30 -2.53 -3.05
CA TYR A 15 -0.81 -3.79 -3.56
C TYR A 15 -0.80 -3.76 -5.09
N ALA A 16 0.16 -4.45 -5.69
CA ALA A 16 0.19 -4.74 -7.12
C ALA A 16 0.70 -6.16 -7.35
N GLU A 17 0.35 -6.75 -8.48
CA GLU A 17 0.94 -8.03 -8.90
C GLU A 17 2.43 -7.86 -9.19
N GLU A 18 3.24 -8.86 -8.87
CA GLU A 18 4.69 -8.85 -9.15
C GLU A 18 4.98 -8.68 -10.65
N SER A 19 4.10 -9.21 -11.50
CA SER A 19 4.21 -9.15 -12.95
C SER A 19 3.93 -7.76 -13.51
N ALA A 20 3.39 -6.84 -12.70
CA ALA A 20 3.11 -5.49 -13.13
C ALA A 20 4.39 -4.64 -13.10
N ALA A 21 4.80 -4.07 -14.24
CA ALA A 21 5.98 -3.22 -14.30
C ALA A 21 5.80 -1.89 -13.52
N THR A 22 4.59 -1.32 -13.55
CA THR A 22 4.28 -0.05 -12.88
C THR A 22 2.86 -0.04 -12.33
N ARG A 23 2.66 0.67 -11.23
CA ARG A 23 1.34 0.94 -10.65
C ARG A 23 1.16 2.45 -10.49
N THR A 24 0.02 2.95 -10.95
CA THR A 24 -0.37 4.34 -10.73
C THR A 24 -1.12 4.44 -9.42
N CYS A 25 -0.61 5.26 -8.49
CA CYS A 25 -1.34 5.59 -7.27
C CYS A 25 -2.46 6.59 -7.61
N PRO A 26 -3.64 6.51 -6.94
CA PRO A 26 -4.70 7.51 -7.09
C PRO A 26 -4.29 8.95 -6.74
N CYS A 27 -3.12 9.18 -6.12
CA CYS A 27 -2.56 10.52 -5.93
C CYS A 27 -1.89 11.09 -7.19
N GLY A 28 -1.91 10.37 -8.32
CA GLY A 28 -1.27 10.75 -9.58
C GLY A 28 0.19 10.31 -9.73
N LYS A 29 0.81 9.70 -8.71
CA LYS A 29 2.21 9.27 -8.78
C LYS A 29 2.33 7.88 -9.40
N ARG A 30 3.20 7.75 -10.41
CA ARG A 30 3.55 6.47 -11.02
C ARG A 30 4.67 5.81 -10.23
N ILE A 31 4.44 4.58 -9.79
CA ILE A 31 5.37 3.80 -8.97
C ILE A 31 5.86 2.65 -9.83
N LYS A 32 7.17 2.52 -9.98
CA LYS A 32 7.78 1.35 -10.62
C LYS A 32 7.93 0.25 -9.57
N ILE A 33 7.39 -0.93 -9.86
CA ILE A 33 7.40 -2.04 -8.90
C ILE A 33 8.83 -2.57 -8.69
N ASP A 34 9.65 -2.55 -9.73
CA ASP A 34 11.07 -2.91 -9.67
C ASP A 34 11.88 -2.03 -8.69
N THR A 35 11.53 -0.75 -8.58
CA THR A 35 12.28 0.21 -7.74
C THR A 35 11.55 0.60 -6.46
N VAL A 36 10.36 0.07 -6.20
CA VAL A 36 9.56 0.48 -5.03
C VAL A 36 10.04 -0.25 -3.78
N LYS A 37 10.02 0.44 -2.64
CA LYS A 37 10.23 -0.20 -1.34
C LYS A 37 9.02 -1.07 -0.99
N VAL A 38 9.14 -2.36 -1.31
CA VAL A 38 8.18 -3.39 -0.91
C VAL A 38 8.27 -3.56 0.60
N ILE A 39 7.11 -3.49 1.26
CA ILE A 39 6.97 -3.69 2.71
C ILE A 39 6.69 -5.15 3.00
N SER A 40 5.76 -5.72 2.23
CA SER A 40 5.34 -7.11 2.36
C SER A 40 5.02 -7.70 1.00
N ARG A 41 5.00 -9.02 0.92
CA ARG A 41 4.61 -9.79 -0.26
C ARG A 41 3.55 -10.78 0.15
N ALA A 42 2.59 -11.03 -0.73
CA ALA A 42 1.50 -11.95 -0.52
C ALA A 42 1.38 -12.91 -1.69
N GLU A 43 1.08 -14.18 -1.43
CA GLU A 43 0.88 -15.14 -2.51
C GLU A 43 -0.51 -14.98 -3.15
N ASP A 44 -1.50 -14.66 -2.31
CA ASP A 44 -2.91 -14.55 -2.68
C ASP A 44 -3.46 -13.12 -2.58
N GLU A 45 -4.51 -12.82 -3.37
CA GLU A 45 -5.22 -11.54 -3.29
C GLU A 45 -5.83 -11.31 -1.90
N ARG A 46 -6.33 -12.37 -1.25
CA ARG A 46 -6.92 -12.30 0.09
C ARG A 46 -5.89 -11.86 1.13
N GLU A 47 -4.71 -12.46 1.06
CA GLU A 47 -3.58 -12.14 1.95
C GLU A 47 -3.06 -10.71 1.68
N ALA A 48 -2.98 -10.31 0.40
CA ALA A 48 -2.63 -8.94 0.03
C ALA A 48 -3.62 -7.91 0.61
N GLY A 49 -4.92 -8.21 0.55
CA GLY A 49 -5.98 -7.38 1.12
C GLY A 49 -5.89 -7.29 2.65
N ASP A 50 -5.64 -8.41 3.33
CA ASP A 50 -5.54 -8.43 4.78
C ASP A 50 -4.29 -7.69 5.27
N LEU A 51 -3.13 -7.89 4.63
CA LEU A 51 -1.90 -7.14 4.92
C LEU A 51 -2.06 -5.65 4.68
N VAL A 52 -2.70 -5.23 3.58
CA VAL A 52 -2.94 -3.80 3.32
C VAL A 52 -3.90 -3.21 4.34
N ARG A 53 -4.90 -3.97 4.78
CA ARG A 53 -5.82 -3.55 5.84
C ARG A 53 -5.12 -3.42 7.17
N GLU A 54 -4.29 -4.40 7.53
CA GLU A 54 -3.48 -4.39 8.75
C GLU A 54 -2.48 -3.21 8.72
N LEU A 55 -1.78 -2.98 7.62
CA LEU A 55 -0.82 -1.86 7.47
C LEU A 55 -1.51 -0.49 7.51
N GLN A 56 -2.74 -0.37 6.98
CA GLN A 56 -3.52 0.87 7.13
C GLN A 56 -4.05 1.07 8.55
N MET A 57 -4.43 0.00 9.24
CA MET A 57 -4.90 0.08 10.62
C MET A 57 -3.74 0.28 11.61
N GLY A 58 -2.60 -0.37 11.41
CA GLY A 58 -1.39 -0.25 12.23
C GLY A 58 -0.69 1.10 12.06
N GLY A 59 -0.88 1.77 10.91
CA GLY A 59 -0.50 3.17 10.73
C GLY A 59 -1.38 4.17 11.50
N ARG A 60 -2.42 3.72 12.23
CA ARG A 60 -3.17 4.55 13.17
C ARG A 60 -2.43 4.70 14.50
N GLU A 61 -1.16 5.10 14.45
CA GLU A 61 -0.64 5.99 15.48
C GLU A 61 -1.22 7.37 15.19
N MET A 62 -2.45 7.60 15.66
CA MET A 62 -3.16 8.89 15.78
C MET A 62 -2.64 10.06 14.93
N THR A 63 -2.74 10.01 13.60
CA THR A 63 -2.65 11.25 12.81
C THR A 63 -4.05 11.88 12.68
N GLY A 64 -4.45 12.61 13.73
CA GLY A 64 -5.25 13.83 13.58
C GLY A 64 -6.72 13.73 13.17
N PHE A 65 -7.40 12.59 13.36
CA PHE A 65 -8.87 12.57 13.33
C PHE A 65 -9.43 12.67 14.74
N SER A 66 -9.71 13.89 15.20
CA SER A 66 -10.65 14.10 16.31
C SER A 66 -12.07 13.86 15.78
N PRO A 67 -12.87 12.94 16.36
CA PRO A 67 -14.29 12.91 16.04
C PRO A 67 -14.92 14.24 16.44
N ALA A 68 -15.76 14.81 15.57
CA ALA A 68 -16.59 15.96 15.92
C ALA A 68 -17.64 15.47 16.93
N GLY A 69 -17.44 15.81 18.20
CA GLY A 69 -18.46 15.76 19.24
C GLY A 69 -19.32 17.01 19.24
#